data_AF-A0A4Q2K0S9-F1
#
_entry.id   AF-A0A4Q2K0S9-F1
#
_cell.length_a   1.000
_cell.length_b   1.000
_cell.length_c   1.000
_cell.angle_alpha   90.00
_cell.angle_beta   90.00
_cell.angle_gamma   90.00
#
_symmetry.space_group_name_H-M   'P 1'
#
loop_
_entity.id
_entity.type
_entity.pdbx_description
1 polymer ?
#
loop_
_entity_poly.entity_id
_entity_poly.type
_entity_poly.pdbx_seq_one_letter_code
_entity_poly.pdbx_strand_id
1 'polypeptide(L)'
;MNTEMIYTRRGFVKLAAGAVAAAALVATGASTLDIDKAFAASQNADGSYTVTANLYVKHEDHQAPLVSGNAYLTNPNNPLKLGGFPTSPMSDNATLKVLDDGKYQVTIPVRNECFSLIEFSGGDGVTVADYETTYCSYPNENRISSLTLVISERKAEYKFTAVKEYAAHPLKKGYHEWPIYMTVEFPDAQ
;
A
#
# COMPACT_ATOMS: atom_id res chain seq x y z
N MET A 1 -9.31 34.63 -49.15
CA MET A 1 -10.76 34.81 -48.93
C MET A 1 -11.05 34.28 -47.54
N ASN A 2 -11.43 35.16 -46.61
CA ASN A 2 -11.96 34.79 -45.30
C ASN A 2 -13.48 34.82 -45.38
N THR A 3 -14.13 33.73 -44.97
CA THR A 3 -15.59 33.64 -44.78
C THR A 3 -15.77 32.52 -43.75
N GLU A 4 -16.00 32.85 -42.46
CA GLU A 4 -17.30 32.75 -41.76
C GLU A 4 -17.44 31.39 -41.02
N MET A 5 -18.15 31.19 -39.91
CA MET A 5 -19.08 31.99 -39.12
C MET A 5 -19.34 31.25 -37.77
N ILE A 6 -19.57 32.05 -36.71
CA ILE A 6 -20.65 31.92 -35.70
C ILE A 6 -20.71 30.74 -34.68
N TYR A 7 -20.47 31.15 -33.42
CA TYR A 7 -21.19 30.88 -32.14
C TYR A 7 -21.82 29.51 -31.82
N THR A 8 -21.60 29.02 -30.58
CA THR A 8 -22.66 28.85 -29.55
C THR A 8 -22.13 28.46 -28.16
N ARG A 9 -22.95 28.78 -27.16
CA ARG A 9 -22.72 28.99 -25.74
C ARG A 9 -22.57 27.71 -24.90
N ARG A 10 -21.76 27.83 -23.84
CA ARG A 10 -21.92 27.24 -22.49
C ARG A 10 -22.13 25.72 -22.40
N GLY A 11 -21.03 24.99 -22.23
CA GLY A 11 -20.97 23.73 -21.50
C GLY A 11 -20.06 23.89 -20.28
N PHE A 12 -20.64 24.02 -19.09
CA PHE A 12 -19.95 24.11 -17.81
C PHE A 12 -19.18 22.80 -17.54
N VAL A 13 -17.85 22.82 -17.47
CA VAL A 13 -17.10 21.77 -16.78
C VAL A 13 -16.88 22.25 -15.35
N LYS A 14 -17.72 21.74 -14.44
CA LYS A 14 -17.47 21.77 -13.01
C LYS A 14 -16.22 20.93 -12.75
N LEU A 15 -15.10 21.59 -12.50
CA LEU A 15 -13.89 20.95 -11.97
C LEU A 15 -14.11 20.83 -10.46
N ALA A 16 -14.68 19.70 -10.04
CA ALA A 16 -14.80 19.34 -8.64
C ALA A 16 -13.57 18.51 -8.25
N ALA A 17 -12.83 19.05 -7.26
CA ALA A 17 -11.84 18.45 -6.37
C ALA A 17 -11.11 17.17 -6.79
N GLY A 18 -9.77 17.28 -6.87
CA GLY A 18 -8.89 16.14 -6.54
C GLY A 18 -8.17 15.45 -7.71
N ALA A 19 -7.69 16.20 -8.70
CA ALA A 19 -6.59 15.76 -9.54
C ALA A 19 -5.97 17.02 -10.18
N VAL A 20 -4.76 17.40 -9.77
CA VAL A 20 -4.00 18.39 -10.53
C VAL A 20 -3.45 17.64 -11.75
N ALA A 21 -4.21 17.68 -12.85
CA ALA A 21 -3.68 17.31 -14.14
C ALA A 21 -2.52 18.28 -14.47
N ALA A 22 -1.31 17.75 -14.64
CA ALA A 22 -0.19 18.52 -15.13
C ALA A 22 -0.47 18.96 -16.57
N ALA A 23 -0.98 20.17 -16.74
CA ALA A 23 -1.03 20.86 -18.02
C ALA A 23 0.12 21.88 -18.04
N ALA A 24 1.29 21.47 -18.53
CA ALA A 24 2.36 22.40 -18.89
C ALA A 24 1.97 23.08 -20.21
N LEU A 25 1.32 24.25 -20.13
CA LEU A 25 1.19 25.14 -21.28
C LEU A 25 2.55 25.83 -21.47
N VAL A 26 3.37 25.29 -22.37
CA VAL A 26 4.65 25.89 -22.77
C VAL A 26 4.36 27.13 -23.61
N ALA A 27 4.46 28.30 -23.00
CA ALA A 27 4.65 29.56 -23.71
C ALA A 27 6.05 30.06 -23.39
N THR A 28 6.79 30.37 -24.47
CA THR A 28 8.20 30.79 -24.53
C THR A 28 9.21 29.64 -24.50
N GLY A 29 9.90 29.48 -25.64
CA GLY A 29 10.85 28.42 -25.87
C GLY A 29 12.08 28.55 -24.98
N ALA A 30 12.31 27.53 -24.16
CA ALA A 30 13.60 27.16 -23.62
C ALA A 30 13.54 25.69 -23.19
N SER A 31 14.41 24.90 -23.81
CA SER A 31 15.05 23.67 -23.29
C SER A 31 14.14 22.55 -22.74
N THR A 32 14.10 21.46 -23.52
CA THR A 32 13.77 20.07 -23.14
C THR A 32 13.53 19.85 -21.64
N LEU A 33 12.26 19.65 -21.28
CA LEU A 33 11.89 18.97 -20.05
C LEU A 33 12.58 17.60 -20.08
N ASP A 34 13.44 17.31 -19.11
CA ASP A 34 14.04 15.98 -18.93
C ASP A 34 12.91 14.99 -18.62
N ILE A 35 12.43 14.35 -19.69
CA ILE A 35 11.35 13.36 -19.67
C ILE A 35 11.81 12.08 -18.94
N ASP A 36 13.12 11.95 -18.68
CA ASP A 36 13.73 10.83 -17.96
C ASP A 36 13.47 10.84 -16.44
N LYS A 37 12.93 11.93 -15.87
CA LYS A 37 12.47 11.97 -14.46
C LYS A 37 10.99 11.61 -14.28
N ALA A 38 10.31 11.17 -15.32
CA ALA A 38 8.89 10.82 -15.28
C ALA A 38 8.65 9.43 -14.67
N PHE A 39 9.06 9.18 -13.42
CA PHE A 39 8.44 8.21 -12.50
C PHE A 39 8.86 8.42 -11.03
N ALA A 40 9.28 9.62 -10.63
CA ALA A 40 9.50 9.90 -9.21
C ALA A 40 8.16 9.86 -8.47
N ALA A 41 8.01 8.95 -7.50
CA ALA A 41 6.86 8.93 -6.59
C ALA A 41 6.56 10.36 -6.09
N SER A 42 5.31 10.80 -6.22
CA SER A 42 4.87 12.13 -5.81
C SER A 42 5.15 12.31 -4.30
N GLN A 43 6.08 13.20 -3.97
CA GLN A 43 6.33 13.58 -2.58
C GLN A 43 5.15 14.41 -2.05
N ASN A 44 4.64 14.03 -0.88
CA ASN A 44 3.63 14.75 -0.13
C ASN A 44 4.22 16.05 0.43
N ALA A 45 3.34 17.00 0.79
CA ALA A 45 3.75 18.33 1.28
C ALA A 45 4.57 18.27 2.60
N ASP A 46 4.48 17.18 3.35
CA ASP A 46 5.23 16.93 4.59
C ASP A 46 6.58 16.23 4.37
N GLY A 47 6.98 16.02 3.11
CA GLY A 47 8.22 15.34 2.74
C GLY A 47 8.13 13.81 2.71
N SER A 48 6.96 13.22 3.00
CA SER A 48 6.72 11.79 2.83
C SER A 48 6.39 11.42 1.38
N TYR A 49 6.36 10.13 1.04
CA TYR A 49 6.01 9.60 -0.27
C TYR A 49 4.84 8.64 -0.13
N THR A 50 3.89 8.70 -1.06
CA THR A 50 2.93 7.60 -1.23
C THR A 50 3.62 6.48 -1.99
N VAL A 51 3.55 5.26 -1.46
CA VAL A 51 4.24 4.09 -2.03
C VAL A 51 3.34 2.86 -2.01
N THR A 52 3.68 1.88 -2.83
CA THR A 52 3.16 0.51 -2.74
C THR A 52 3.92 -0.25 -1.65
N ALA A 53 3.22 -0.73 -0.63
CA ALA A 53 3.80 -1.63 0.37
C ALA A 53 2.78 -2.67 0.84
N ASN A 54 3.10 -3.95 0.70
CA ASN A 54 2.16 -5.04 0.94
C ASN A 54 2.69 -6.03 1.96
N LEU A 55 1.86 -6.36 2.95
CA LEU A 55 2.05 -7.48 3.86
C LEU A 55 1.25 -8.67 3.35
N TYR A 56 1.86 -9.85 3.28
CA TYR A 56 1.20 -11.05 2.79
C TYR A 56 1.78 -12.33 3.39
N VAL A 57 0.97 -13.38 3.38
CA VAL A 57 1.40 -14.76 3.64
C VAL A 57 1.51 -15.45 2.28
N LYS A 58 2.63 -16.14 2.03
CA LYS A 58 2.79 -16.89 0.77
C LYS A 58 1.86 -18.09 0.72
N HIS A 59 1.44 -18.45 -0.49
CA HIS A 59 0.59 -19.63 -0.70
C HIS A 59 1.16 -20.91 -0.08
N GLU A 60 2.47 -21.11 -0.23
CA GLU A 60 3.21 -22.26 0.29
C GLU A 60 3.20 -22.37 1.82
N ASP A 61 3.04 -21.25 2.53
CA ASP A 61 3.06 -21.20 3.99
C ASP A 61 1.67 -21.47 4.59
N HIS A 62 0.61 -20.86 4.04
CA HIS A 62 -0.74 -21.09 4.57
C HIS A 62 -1.44 -22.33 3.99
N GLN A 63 -1.08 -22.74 2.76
CA GLN A 63 -1.63 -23.90 2.03
C GLN A 63 -3.16 -24.00 2.15
N ALA A 64 -3.83 -22.86 1.99
CA ALA A 64 -5.28 -22.76 2.14
C ALA A 64 -5.91 -23.12 0.79
N PRO A 65 -6.68 -24.22 0.67
CA PRO A 65 -7.09 -24.75 -0.64
C PRO A 65 -7.91 -23.78 -1.51
N LEU A 66 -8.58 -22.80 -0.90
CA LEU A 66 -9.41 -21.81 -1.61
C LEU A 66 -8.70 -20.48 -1.88
N VAL A 67 -7.52 -20.26 -1.29
CA VAL A 67 -6.70 -19.09 -1.58
C VAL A 67 -5.64 -19.55 -2.58
N SER A 68 -5.92 -19.38 -3.87
CA SER A 68 -5.07 -19.89 -4.96
C SER A 68 -3.75 -19.12 -5.16
N GLY A 69 -3.44 -18.17 -4.28
CA GLY A 69 -2.21 -17.37 -4.32
C GLY A 69 -1.85 -16.86 -2.93
N ASN A 70 -0.99 -15.84 -2.88
CA ASN A 70 -0.64 -15.18 -1.62
C ASN A 70 -1.86 -14.52 -0.98
N ALA A 71 -1.97 -14.57 0.34
CA ALA A 71 -2.98 -13.85 1.10
C ALA A 71 -2.45 -12.49 1.54
N TYR A 72 -2.99 -11.40 0.98
CA TYR A 72 -2.57 -10.04 1.27
C TYR A 72 -3.35 -9.43 2.44
N LEU A 73 -2.65 -9.13 3.53
CA LEU A 73 -3.20 -8.50 4.72
C LEU A 73 -3.59 -7.03 4.48
N THR A 74 -2.97 -6.39 3.48
CA THR A 74 -3.26 -5.02 3.04
C THR A 74 -4.51 -4.92 2.19
N ASN A 75 -4.99 -6.04 1.64
CA ASN A 75 -6.17 -6.08 0.79
C ASN A 75 -7.43 -6.25 1.66
N PRO A 76 -8.44 -5.35 1.57
CA PRO A 76 -9.64 -5.40 2.40
C PRO A 76 -10.62 -6.52 2.01
N ASN A 77 -10.42 -7.21 0.88
CA ASN A 77 -11.32 -8.25 0.41
C ASN A 77 -11.49 -9.36 1.46
N ASN A 78 -12.74 -9.63 1.81
CA ASN A 78 -13.09 -10.61 2.82
C ASN A 78 -14.08 -11.64 2.24
N PRO A 79 -13.69 -12.91 2.06
CA PRO A 79 -14.56 -13.93 1.48
C PRO A 79 -15.78 -14.23 2.37
N LEU A 80 -15.68 -14.03 3.68
CA LEU A 80 -16.80 -14.19 4.62
C LEU A 80 -17.84 -13.07 4.53
N LYS A 81 -17.49 -11.95 3.90
CA LYS A 81 -18.38 -10.81 3.64
C LYS A 81 -18.72 -10.68 2.16
N LEU A 82 -18.55 -11.74 1.38
CA LEU A 82 -18.79 -11.78 -0.08
C LEU A 82 -17.91 -10.79 -0.88
N GLY A 83 -16.78 -10.33 -0.32
CA GLY A 83 -15.88 -9.36 -0.94
C GLY A 83 -14.77 -9.97 -1.81
N GLY A 84 -14.82 -11.28 -2.08
CA GLY A 84 -13.74 -12.01 -2.75
C GLY A 84 -12.56 -12.35 -1.84
N PHE A 85 -11.56 -13.05 -2.39
CA PHE A 85 -10.34 -13.40 -1.67
C PHE A 85 -9.30 -12.26 -1.77
N PRO A 86 -8.49 -12.06 -0.72
CA PRO A 86 -7.44 -11.04 -0.71
C PRO A 86 -6.18 -11.53 -1.44
N THR A 87 -6.30 -11.93 -2.70
CA THR A 87 -5.19 -12.53 -3.47
C THR A 87 -4.44 -11.55 -4.36
N SER A 88 -4.81 -10.27 -4.33
CA SER A 88 -4.18 -9.22 -5.12
C SER A 88 -3.45 -8.22 -4.23
N PRO A 89 -2.25 -7.76 -4.60
CA PRO A 89 -1.59 -6.66 -3.91
C PRO A 89 -2.38 -5.36 -4.07
N MET A 90 -2.16 -4.42 -3.15
CA MET A 90 -2.66 -3.05 -3.24
C MET A 90 -1.54 -2.13 -3.75
N SER A 91 -1.88 -1.10 -4.52
CA SER A 91 -0.94 -0.06 -4.96
C SER A 91 -1.17 1.25 -4.20
N ASP A 92 -0.14 2.07 -4.08
CA ASP A 92 -0.21 3.42 -3.48
C ASP A 92 -0.90 3.45 -2.11
N ASN A 93 -0.70 2.39 -1.33
CA ASN A 93 -1.49 2.10 -0.14
C ASN A 93 -0.78 2.48 1.16
N ALA A 94 0.49 2.86 1.11
CA ALA A 94 1.32 3.12 2.28
C ALA A 94 2.02 4.49 2.16
N THR A 95 2.53 4.96 3.28
CA THR A 95 3.31 6.21 3.35
C THR A 95 4.73 5.90 3.79
N LEU A 96 5.72 6.49 3.12
CA LEU A 96 7.13 6.30 3.41
C LEU A 96 7.82 7.63 3.66
N LYS A 97 8.66 7.69 4.69
CA LYS A 97 9.53 8.83 4.99
C LYS A 97 10.99 8.38 4.98
N VAL A 98 11.84 9.16 4.32
CA VAL A 98 13.31 8.98 4.40
C VAL A 98 13.78 9.63 5.71
N LEU A 99 14.56 8.90 6.48
CA LEU A 99 15.14 9.37 7.74
C LEU A 99 16.57 9.89 7.52
N ASP A 100 17.04 10.74 8.44
CA ASP A 100 18.33 11.44 8.32
C ASP A 100 19.56 10.52 8.27
N ASP A 101 19.42 9.26 8.71
CA ASP A 101 20.46 8.23 8.75
C ASP A 101 20.42 7.25 7.56
N GLY A 102 19.66 7.58 6.51
CA GLY A 102 19.50 6.74 5.32
C GLY A 102 18.54 5.56 5.52
N LYS A 103 17.88 5.47 6.68
CA LYS A 103 16.78 4.52 6.93
C LYS A 103 15.47 5.02 6.35
N TYR A 104 14.48 4.14 6.36
CA TYR A 104 13.13 4.44 5.88
C TYR A 104 12.12 4.11 6.97
N GLN A 105 11.18 5.02 7.20
CA GLN A 105 10.00 4.73 8.01
C GLN A 105 8.81 4.52 7.07
N VAL A 106 8.20 3.34 7.07
CA VAL A 106 7.02 3.02 6.27
C VAL A 106 5.82 2.75 7.17
N THR A 107 4.68 3.37 6.88
CA THR A 107 3.39 3.14 7.54
C THR A 107 2.46 2.40 6.60
N ILE A 108 2.05 1.19 6.98
CA ILE A 108 1.30 0.24 6.15
C ILE A 108 -0.05 -0.07 6.80
N PRO A 109 -1.18 0.18 6.12
CA PRO A 109 -2.48 -0.19 6.64
C PRO A 109 -2.72 -1.70 6.52
N VAL A 110 -3.10 -2.35 7.62
CA VAL A 110 -3.52 -3.75 7.69
C VAL A 110 -5.04 -3.81 7.65
N ARG A 111 -5.59 -4.11 6.47
CA ARG A 111 -7.02 -3.93 6.17
C ARG A 111 -7.83 -5.22 6.21
N ASN A 112 -7.18 -6.37 6.01
CA ASN A 112 -7.88 -7.64 5.99
C ASN A 112 -8.39 -8.02 7.39
N GLU A 113 -9.63 -8.51 7.44
CA GLU A 113 -10.27 -9.02 8.67
C GLU A 113 -10.50 -10.53 8.63
N CYS A 114 -10.36 -11.16 7.46
CA CYS A 114 -10.40 -12.61 7.35
C CYS A 114 -9.06 -13.24 7.79
N PHE A 115 -7.97 -12.50 7.64
CA PHE A 115 -6.62 -12.81 8.08
C PHE A 115 -6.18 -11.65 8.98
N SER A 116 -6.55 -11.76 10.26
CA SER A 116 -6.39 -10.70 11.25
C SER A 116 -5.03 -10.81 11.91
N LEU A 117 -4.15 -9.85 11.67
CA LEU A 117 -2.85 -9.79 12.33
C LEU A 117 -3.00 -9.44 13.81
N ILE A 118 -2.54 -10.31 14.70
CA ILE A 118 -2.72 -10.19 16.16
C ILE A 118 -1.43 -9.73 16.83
N GLU A 119 -0.32 -10.40 16.53
CA GLU A 119 1.00 -10.06 17.07
C GLU A 119 2.00 -9.94 15.91
N PHE A 120 2.87 -8.94 15.98
CA PHE A 120 3.89 -8.71 14.97
C PHE A 120 5.14 -8.15 15.62
N SER A 121 6.27 -8.77 15.33
CA SER A 121 7.59 -8.27 15.71
C SER A 121 8.40 -7.92 14.47
N GLY A 122 9.43 -7.10 14.66
CA GLY A 122 10.41 -6.78 13.63
C GLY A 122 11.11 -8.03 13.07
N GLY A 123 11.83 -7.83 11.99
CA GLY A 123 12.57 -8.87 11.28
C GLY A 123 14.00 -8.42 10.98
N ASP A 124 14.69 -9.19 10.15
CA ASP A 124 16.05 -8.87 9.73
C ASP A 124 16.12 -7.53 8.98
N GLY A 125 16.71 -6.52 9.61
CA GLY A 125 16.81 -5.15 9.10
C GLY A 125 15.52 -4.32 9.21
N VAL A 126 14.53 -4.77 10.00
CA VAL A 126 13.26 -4.05 10.18
C VAL A 126 12.83 -4.06 11.65
N THR A 127 12.54 -2.89 12.22
CA THR A 127 12.01 -2.75 13.58
C THR A 127 10.62 -2.13 13.58
N VAL A 128 9.76 -2.54 14.51
CA VAL A 128 8.45 -1.89 14.73
C VAL A 128 8.69 -0.59 15.49
N ALA A 129 8.26 0.53 14.92
CA ALA A 129 8.31 1.84 15.56
C ALA A 129 6.98 2.19 16.23
N ASP A 130 5.86 1.85 15.60
CA ASP A 130 4.51 2.05 16.14
C ASP A 130 3.51 1.10 15.49
N TYR A 131 2.33 0.95 16.09
CA TYR A 131 1.21 0.25 15.51
C TYR A 131 -0.13 0.75 16.06
N GLU A 132 -1.17 0.66 15.23
CA GLU A 132 -2.54 0.89 15.66
C GLU A 132 -3.30 -0.44 15.72
N THR A 133 -4.31 -0.50 16.59
CA THR A 133 -5.21 -1.65 16.67
C THR A 133 -6.66 -1.23 16.54
N THR A 134 -7.48 -2.09 15.93
CA THR A 134 -8.93 -1.94 15.87
C THR A 134 -9.62 -3.25 16.20
N TYR A 135 -10.85 -3.17 16.72
CA TYR A 135 -11.65 -4.36 17.00
C TYR A 135 -12.00 -5.10 15.70
N CYS A 136 -11.83 -6.41 15.69
CA CYS A 136 -12.26 -7.28 14.60
C CYS A 136 -13.23 -8.35 15.10
N SER A 137 -14.31 -8.55 14.35
CA SER A 137 -15.29 -9.63 14.62
C SER A 137 -14.69 -11.03 14.53
N TYR A 138 -13.50 -11.17 13.94
CA TYR A 138 -12.77 -12.42 13.85
C TYR A 138 -11.35 -12.20 14.37
N PRO A 139 -11.01 -12.68 15.58
CA PRO A 139 -11.75 -13.62 16.45
C PRO A 139 -12.70 -13.03 17.52
N ASN A 140 -13.07 -11.74 17.46
CA ASN A 140 -13.67 -10.93 18.55
C ASN A 140 -12.62 -10.36 19.52
N GLU A 141 -11.54 -9.83 18.96
CA GLU A 141 -10.49 -9.13 19.69
C GLU A 141 -9.91 -7.99 18.85
N ASN A 142 -9.03 -7.20 19.45
CA ASN A 142 -8.31 -6.17 18.72
C ASN A 142 -7.22 -6.81 17.84
N ARG A 143 -7.20 -6.43 16.57
CA ARG A 143 -6.14 -6.77 15.62
C ARG A 143 -5.31 -5.55 15.30
N ILE A 144 -4.07 -5.75 14.85
CA ILE A 144 -3.23 -4.71 14.28
C ILE A 144 -3.91 -4.20 12.98
N SER A 145 -4.13 -2.89 12.89
CA SER A 145 -4.75 -2.19 11.76
C SER A 145 -3.82 -1.27 10.99
N SER A 146 -2.70 -0.90 11.58
CA SER A 146 -1.63 -0.16 10.94
C SER A 146 -0.30 -0.56 11.58
N LEU A 147 0.76 -0.67 10.77
CA LEU A 147 2.13 -0.87 11.24
C LEU A 147 3.00 0.26 10.73
N THR A 148 3.76 0.87 11.63
CA THR A 148 4.86 1.77 11.28
C THR A 148 6.17 1.05 11.55
N LEU A 149 6.93 0.80 10.49
CA LEU A 149 8.16 0.04 10.50
C LEU A 149 9.34 0.93 10.11
N VAL A 150 10.48 0.74 10.78
CA VAL A 150 11.76 1.34 10.38
C VAL A 150 12.60 0.28 9.72
N ILE A 151 13.00 0.54 8.48
CA ILE A 151 13.78 -0.32 7.61
C ILE A 151 15.21 0.24 7.57
N SER A 152 16.19 -0.59 7.96
CA SER A 152 17.60 -0.19 7.98
C SER A 152 18.26 -0.27 6.61
N GLU A 153 17.80 -1.18 5.75
CA GLU A 153 18.38 -1.44 4.44
C GLU A 153 17.31 -1.89 3.45
N ARG A 154 17.41 -1.45 2.19
CA ARG A 154 16.45 -1.82 1.14
C ARG A 154 16.64 -3.28 0.74
N LYS A 155 15.57 -4.08 0.84
CA LYS A 155 15.47 -5.44 0.32
C LYS A 155 14.28 -5.53 -0.64
N ALA A 156 14.35 -6.48 -1.57
CA ALA A 156 13.24 -6.79 -2.46
C ALA A 156 12.04 -7.38 -1.69
N GLU A 157 12.31 -8.17 -0.65
CA GLU A 157 11.31 -8.79 0.22
C GLU A 157 11.89 -8.88 1.64
N TYR A 158 11.05 -8.65 2.65
CA TYR A 158 11.35 -8.86 4.07
C TYR A 158 10.52 -10.02 4.59
N LYS A 159 11.07 -10.79 5.53
CA LYS A 159 10.41 -11.94 6.15
C LYS A 159 10.33 -11.76 7.66
N PHE A 160 9.15 -12.04 8.22
CA PHE A 160 8.84 -11.95 9.65
C PHE A 160 8.31 -13.30 10.13
N THR A 161 8.94 -13.86 11.16
CA THR A 161 8.58 -15.18 11.71
C THR A 161 8.01 -15.11 13.13
N ALA A 162 8.30 -14.04 13.87
CA ALA A 162 7.69 -13.77 15.17
C ALA A 162 6.39 -12.99 14.97
N VAL A 163 5.38 -13.70 14.46
CA VAL A 163 4.07 -13.16 14.10
C VAL A 163 2.97 -14.13 14.52
N LYS A 164 1.78 -13.58 14.78
CA LYS A 164 0.57 -14.35 15.06
C LYS A 164 -0.59 -13.74 14.31
N GLU A 165 -1.28 -14.57 13.54
CA GLU A 165 -2.45 -14.19 12.75
C GLU A 165 -3.63 -15.09 13.10
N TYR A 166 -4.83 -14.51 13.15
CA TYR A 166 -6.06 -15.29 13.19
C TYR A 166 -6.68 -15.38 11.80
N ALA A 167 -6.78 -16.59 11.27
CA ALA A 167 -7.53 -16.86 10.05
C ALA A 167 -8.98 -17.21 10.40
N ALA A 168 -9.93 -16.46 9.83
CA ALA A 168 -11.37 -16.68 9.99
C ALA A 168 -11.93 -17.69 8.98
N HIS A 169 -11.19 -17.96 7.90
CA HIS A 169 -11.63 -18.82 6.82
C HIS A 169 -11.90 -20.26 7.32
N PRO A 170 -13.05 -20.90 7.05
CA PRO A 170 -13.48 -22.13 7.71
C PRO A 170 -12.50 -23.31 7.60
N LEU A 171 -11.78 -23.43 6.48
CA LEU A 171 -10.82 -24.52 6.25
C LEU A 171 -9.49 -24.36 7.01
N LYS A 172 -9.18 -23.15 7.49
CA LYS A 172 -7.94 -22.81 8.17
C LYS A 172 -8.22 -22.00 9.44
N LYS A 173 -9.40 -22.17 10.03
CA LYS A 173 -9.87 -21.33 11.13
C LYS A 173 -8.97 -21.49 12.36
N GLY A 174 -8.49 -20.39 12.93
CA GLY A 174 -7.69 -20.40 14.15
C GLY A 174 -6.50 -19.46 14.11
N TYR A 175 -5.71 -19.50 15.18
CA TYR A 175 -4.43 -18.79 15.26
C TYR A 175 -3.34 -19.58 14.54
N HIS A 176 -2.48 -18.85 13.83
CA HIS A 176 -1.34 -19.39 13.10
C HIS A 176 -0.11 -18.50 13.30
N GLU A 177 1.07 -19.11 13.25
CA GLU A 177 2.37 -18.46 13.35
C GLU A 177 3.16 -18.63 12.05
N TRP A 178 2.47 -18.59 10.91
CA TRP A 178 3.12 -18.66 9.60
C TRP A 178 3.93 -17.39 9.32
N PRO A 179 4.99 -17.46 8.49
CA PRO A 179 5.73 -16.27 8.12
C PRO A 179 4.87 -15.25 7.38
N ILE A 180 5.08 -13.98 7.69
CA ILE A 180 4.56 -12.85 6.91
C ILE A 180 5.72 -12.26 6.11
N TYR A 181 5.44 -11.85 4.89
CA TYR A 181 6.37 -11.20 3.98
C TYR A 181 5.91 -9.77 3.72
N MET A 182 6.88 -8.91 3.44
CA MET A 182 6.62 -7.53 3.05
C MET A 182 7.41 -7.18 1.79
N THR A 183 6.75 -6.50 0.87
CA THR A 183 7.40 -5.79 -0.25
C THR A 183 7.15 -4.29 -0.09
N VAL A 184 8.12 -3.47 -0.52
CA VAL A 184 8.02 -2.00 -0.52
C VAL A 184 8.63 -1.48 -1.81
N GLU A 185 7.88 -0.67 -2.56
CA GLU A 185 8.39 0.08 -3.70
C GLU A 185 9.00 1.38 -3.20
N PHE A 186 10.33 1.41 -3.07
CA PHE A 186 11.03 2.60 -2.61
C PHE A 186 11.06 3.66 -3.72
N PRO A 187 10.93 4.96 -3.38
CA PRO A 187 11.21 6.02 -4.34
C PRO A 187 12.66 5.92 -4.82
N ASP A 188 12.87 6.26 -6.09
CA ASP A 188 14.20 6.41 -6.66
C ASP A 188 15.02 7.37 -5.81
N ALA A 189 16.29 7.03 -5.59
CA ALA A 189 17.21 7.90 -4.86
C ALA A 189 17.34 9.23 -5.63
N GLN A 190 17.13 10.35 -4.94
CA GLN A 190 17.32 11.69 -5.51
C GLN A 190 18.80 12.04 -5.62
#